data_AF-A0A927RIV8-F1
#
_entry.id   AF-A0A927RIV8-F1
#
_cell.length_a   1.000
_cell.length_b   1.000
_cell.length_c   1.000
_cell.angle_alpha   90.00
_cell.angle_beta   90.00
_cell.angle_gamma   90.00
#
_symmetry.space_group_name_H-M   'P 1'
#
loop_
_entity.id
_entity.type
_entity.pdbx_description
1 polymer ?
#
loop_
_entity_poly.entity_id
_entity_poly.type
_entity_poly.pdbx_seq_one_letter_code
_entity_poly.pdbx_strand_id
1 'polypeptide(L)'
;MAALFGTALSSIALAGLSLRDGTTDMAFHIIGAAIYLVVVIVTAVYHVPRNNALATVDPEDTRAASAWNTYFSGWHAWNHLRTVAGLAASAVLTISLT
;
A
#
# COMPACT_ATOMS: atom_id res chain seq x y z
N MET A 1 10.96 -3.12 4.40
CA MET A 1 9.77 -3.07 5.29
C MET A 1 9.69 -1.78 6.10
N ALA A 2 10.80 -1.27 6.65
CA ALA A 2 10.82 0.00 7.39
C ALA A 2 10.17 1.18 6.65
N ALA A 3 10.42 1.37 5.35
CA ALA A 3 9.77 2.44 4.59
C ALA A 3 8.25 2.30 4.49
N LEU A 4 7.72 1.08 4.30
CA LEU A 4 6.27 0.84 4.19
C LEU A 4 5.58 1.04 5.55
N PHE A 5 6.04 0.32 6.58
CA PHE A 5 5.38 0.37 7.88
C PHE A 5 5.72 1.63 8.66
N GLY A 6 6.95 2.15 8.52
CA GLY A 6 7.36 3.41 9.11
C GLY A 6 6.54 4.58 8.58
N THR A 7 6.34 4.67 7.27
CA THR A 7 5.47 5.72 6.70
C THR A 7 4.02 5.55 7.15
N ALA A 8 3.51 4.31 7.23
CA ALA A 8 2.16 4.06 7.74
C ALA A 8 1.98 4.55 9.18
N LEU A 9 2.94 4.21 10.05
CA LEU A 9 2.96 4.65 11.45
C LEU A 9 3.06 6.17 11.55
N SER A 10 3.96 6.80 10.78
CA SER A 10 4.10 8.26 10.75
C SER A 10 2.82 8.95 10.29
N SER A 11 2.16 8.46 9.25
CA SER A 11 0.90 9.02 8.77
C SER A 11 -0.24 8.89 9.78
N ILE A 12 -0.35 7.73 10.46
CA ILE A 12 -1.31 7.54 11.56
C ILE A 12 -1.01 8.50 12.71
N ALA A 13 0.26 8.61 13.12
CA ALA A 13 0.67 9.49 14.20
C ALA A 13 0.35 10.95 13.87
N LEU A 14 0.65 11.40 12.64
CA LEU A 14 0.35 12.74 12.17
C LEU A 14 -1.16 13.03 12.22
N ALA A 15 -1.98 12.12 11.70
CA ALA A 15 -3.44 12.26 11.75
C ALA A 15 -3.96 12.31 13.20
N GLY A 16 -3.42 11.48 14.10
CA GLY A 16 -3.80 11.47 15.52
C GLY A 16 -3.41 12.73 16.27
N LEU A 17 -2.20 13.26 16.03
CA LEU A 17 -1.75 14.54 16.60
C LEU A 17 -2.60 15.71 16.08
N SER A 18 -2.90 15.71 14.79
CA SER A 18 -3.72 16.74 14.17
C SER A 18 -5.17 16.76 14.69
N LEU A 19 -5.75 15.58 14.98
CA LEU A 19 -7.04 15.43 15.65
C LEU A 19 -7.02 15.95 17.10
N ARG A 20 -5.92 15.72 17.82
CA ARG A 20 -5.75 16.19 19.19
C ARG A 20 -5.63 17.72 19.24
N ASP A 21 -4.84 18.29 18.34
CA ASP A 21 -4.45 19.70 18.38
C ASP A 21 -5.43 20.61 17.60
N GLY A 22 -6.36 20.02 16.82
CA GLY A 22 -7.43 20.75 16.13
C GLY A 22 -6.92 21.63 14.99
N THR A 23 -5.97 21.14 14.20
CA THR A 23 -5.31 21.94 13.15
C THR A 23 -6.20 22.16 11.92
N THR A 24 -6.04 23.28 11.22
CA THR A 24 -6.74 23.57 9.95
C THR A 24 -6.52 22.49 8.88
N ASP A 25 -5.33 21.88 8.84
CA ASP A 25 -4.95 20.88 7.81
C ASP A 25 -5.35 19.44 8.16
N MET A 26 -6.14 19.26 9.23
CA MET A 26 -6.52 17.95 9.75
C MET A 26 -7.18 17.05 8.71
N ALA A 27 -8.00 17.63 7.83
CA ALA A 27 -8.63 16.87 6.74
C ALA A 27 -7.58 16.22 5.83
N PHE A 28 -6.52 16.96 5.45
CA PHE A 28 -5.47 16.44 4.58
C PHE A 28 -4.65 15.36 5.27
N HIS A 29 -4.29 15.53 6.55
CA HIS A 29 -3.57 14.51 7.30
C HIS A 29 -4.36 13.19 7.40
N ILE A 30 -5.66 13.26 7.70
CA ILE A 30 -6.53 12.07 7.80
C ILE A 30 -6.68 11.40 6.42
N ILE A 31 -6.96 12.17 5.38
CA ILE A 31 -7.13 11.64 4.01
C ILE A 31 -5.83 11.00 3.52
N GLY A 32 -4.69 11.69 3.69
CA GLY A 32 -3.38 11.19 3.30
C GLY A 32 -3.02 9.89 4.03
N ALA A 33 -3.29 9.82 5.34
CA ALA A 33 -3.10 8.61 6.13
C ALA A 33 -4.01 7.46 5.65
N ALA A 34 -5.30 7.73 5.45
CA ALA A 34 -6.25 6.72 4.96
C ALA A 34 -5.84 6.16 3.59
N ILE A 35 -5.44 7.01 2.65
CA ILE A 35 -4.97 6.58 1.33
C ILE A 35 -3.68 5.73 1.48
N TYR A 36 -2.74 6.14 2.34
CA TYR A 36 -1.52 5.35 2.54
C TYR A 36 -1.80 3.97 3.14
N LEU A 37 -2.80 3.86 4.04
CA LEU A 37 -3.21 2.56 4.58
C LEU A 37 -3.73 1.61 3.50
N VAL A 38 -4.32 2.11 2.41
CA VAL A 38 -4.68 1.27 1.26
C VAL A 38 -3.44 0.57 0.69
N VAL A 39 -2.29 1.25 0.61
CA VAL A 39 -1.01 0.66 0.13
C VAL A 39 -0.61 -0.52 1.01
N VAL A 40 -0.69 -0.36 2.34
CA VAL A 40 -0.35 -1.41 3.31
C VAL A 40 -1.32 -2.58 3.22
N ILE A 41 -2.62 -2.30 3.19
CA ILE A 41 -3.68 -3.32 3.12
C ILE A 41 -3.56 -4.12 1.82
N VAL A 42 -3.41 -3.46 0.68
CA VAL A 42 -3.21 -4.13 -0.63
C VAL A 42 -1.93 -4.96 -0.62
N THR A 43 -0.87 -4.50 0.04
CA THR A 43 0.35 -5.29 0.19
C THR A 43 0.09 -6.56 1.02
N ALA A 44 -0.54 -6.42 2.18
CA ALA A 44 -0.74 -7.52 3.12
C ALA A 44 -1.79 -8.55 2.67
N VAL A 45 -2.90 -8.09 2.08
CA VAL A 45 -4.06 -8.94 1.74
C VAL A 45 -3.96 -9.52 0.33
N TYR A 46 -3.35 -8.80 -0.61
CA TYR A 46 -3.27 -9.26 -2.00
C TYR A 46 -1.86 -9.74 -2.38
N HIS A 47 -0.83 -8.94 -2.13
CA HIS A 47 0.51 -9.25 -2.65
C HIS A 47 1.21 -10.34 -1.82
N VAL A 48 1.17 -10.26 -0.48
CA VAL A 48 1.84 -11.24 0.39
C VAL A 48 1.32 -12.67 0.16
N PRO A 49 0.00 -12.94 0.15
CA PRO A 49 -0.50 -14.31 -0.05
C PRO A 49 -0.16 -14.85 -1.44
N ARG A 50 -0.28 -14.03 -2.50
CA ARG A 50 0.05 -14.45 -3.87
C ARG A 50 1.55 -14.72 -4.03
N ASN A 51 2.40 -13.89 -3.43
CA ASN A 51 3.85 -14.11 -3.44
C ASN A 51 4.21 -15.40 -2.69
N ASN A 52 3.62 -15.63 -1.52
CA ASN A 52 3.86 -16.85 -0.76
C ASN A 52 3.40 -18.09 -1.50
N ALA A 53 2.23 -18.04 -2.15
CA ALA A 53 1.75 -19.14 -2.99
C ALA A 53 2.67 -19.41 -4.17
N LEU A 54 3.12 -18.38 -4.88
CA LEU A 54 4.06 -18.53 -5.99
C LEU A 54 5.41 -19.09 -5.54
N ALA A 55 5.90 -18.69 -4.35
CA ALA A 55 7.16 -19.17 -3.80
C ALA A 55 7.17 -20.67 -3.48
N THR A 56 6.00 -21.31 -3.39
CA THR A 56 5.90 -22.78 -3.21
C THR A 56 5.91 -23.57 -4.51
N VAL A 57 5.88 -22.91 -5.67
CA VAL A 57 5.88 -23.57 -6.98
C VAL A 57 7.30 -23.98 -7.35
N ASP A 58 7.48 -25.27 -7.64
CA ASP A 58 8.72 -25.77 -8.24
C ASP A 58 8.83 -25.30 -9.70
N PRO A 59 9.90 -24.59 -10.09
CA PRO A 59 10.12 -24.16 -11.47
C PRO A 59 10.20 -25.29 -12.49
N GLU A 60 10.56 -26.51 -12.08
CA GLU A 60 10.68 -27.68 -12.96
C GLU A 60 9.35 -28.46 -13.09
N ASP A 61 8.32 -28.13 -12.29
CA ASP A 61 7.00 -28.73 -12.42
C ASP A 61 6.34 -28.29 -13.74
N THR A 62 5.80 -29.26 -14.48
CA THR A 62 4.96 -29.05 -15.68
C THR A 62 3.82 -28.03 -15.48
N ARG A 63 3.36 -27.80 -14.24
CA ARG A 63 2.30 -26.83 -13.89
C ARG A 63 2.82 -25.42 -13.61
N ALA A 64 4.14 -25.19 -13.55
CA ALA A 64 4.73 -23.90 -13.18
C ALA A 64 4.25 -22.76 -14.09
N ALA A 65 4.16 -22.99 -15.40
CA ALA A 65 3.67 -21.99 -16.36
C ALA A 65 2.21 -21.57 -16.11
N SER A 66 1.36 -22.52 -15.72
CA SER A 66 -0.05 -22.25 -15.37
C SER A 66 -0.17 -21.46 -14.06
N ALA A 67 0.63 -21.83 -13.06
CA ALA A 67 0.68 -21.11 -11.79
C ALA A 67 1.17 -19.66 -11.99
N TRP A 68 2.18 -19.45 -12.84
CA TRP A 68 2.65 -18.12 -13.22
C TRP A 68 1.55 -17.30 -13.91
N ASN A 69 0.85 -17.86 -14.90
CA ASN A 69 -0.23 -17.15 -15.59
C ASN A 69 -1.36 -16.73 -14.64
N THR A 70 -1.69 -17.58 -13.67
CA THR A 70 -2.68 -17.27 -12.63
C THR A 70 -2.19 -16.17 -11.68
N TYR A 71 -0.91 -16.24 -11.26
CA TYR A 71 -0.29 -15.20 -10.45
C TYR A 71 -0.27 -13.85 -11.17
N PHE A 72 0.16 -13.85 -12.44
CA PHE A 72 0.32 -12.66 -13.27
C PHE A 72 -1.02 -12.03 -13.64
N SER A 73 -2.09 -12.83 -13.74
CA SER A 73 -3.45 -12.33 -13.96
C SER A 73 -3.88 -11.35 -12.87
N GLY A 74 -4.06 -10.09 -13.27
CA GLY A 74 -4.42 -8.99 -12.37
C GLY A 74 -3.25 -8.40 -11.58
N TRP A 75 -2.06 -8.99 -11.61
CA TRP A 75 -0.88 -8.47 -10.89
C TRP A 75 -0.59 -7.00 -11.24
N HIS A 76 -0.61 -6.66 -12.52
CA HIS A 76 -0.40 -5.27 -12.97
C HIS A 76 -1.43 -4.29 -12.41
N ALA A 77 -2.72 -4.65 -12.45
CA ALA A 77 -3.78 -3.77 -11.97
C ALA A 77 -3.61 -3.45 -10.47
N TRP A 78 -3.32 -4.46 -9.65
CA TRP A 78 -3.10 -4.27 -8.22
C TRP A 78 -1.78 -3.55 -7.90
N ASN A 79 -0.76 -3.72 -8.74
CA ASN A 79 0.45 -2.94 -8.64
C ASN A 79 0.22 -1.47 -9.02
N HIS A 80 -0.57 -1.19 -10.06
CA HIS A 80 -0.97 0.17 -10.42
C HIS A 80 -1.78 0.83 -9.30
N LEU A 81 -2.75 0.13 -8.71
CA LEU A 81 -3.49 0.63 -7.56
C LEU A 81 -2.55 1.01 -6.41
N ARG A 82 -1.58 0.15 -6.08
CA ARG A 82 -0.59 0.41 -5.03
C ARG A 82 0.26 1.65 -5.32
N THR A 83 0.70 1.81 -6.57
CA THR A 83 1.50 2.97 -7.01
C THR A 83 0.67 4.26 -6.97
N VAL A 84 -0.53 4.25 -7.54
CA VAL A 84 -1.41 5.44 -7.58
C VAL A 84 -1.83 5.85 -6.18
N ALA A 85 -2.16 4.91 -5.29
CA ALA A 85 -2.46 5.21 -3.90
C ALA A 85 -1.25 5.82 -3.17
N GLY A 86 -0.05 5.29 -3.38
CA GLY A 86 1.17 5.86 -2.80
C GLY A 86 1.44 7.30 -3.27
N LEU A 87 1.29 7.55 -4.57
CA LEU A 87 1.46 8.88 -5.15
C LEU A 87 0.39 9.86 -4.65
N ALA A 88 -0.87 9.43 -4.58
CA ALA A 88 -1.96 10.24 -4.08
C ALA A 88 -1.77 10.60 -2.60
N ALA A 89 -1.38 9.63 -1.75
CA ALA A 89 -1.05 9.89 -0.36
C ALA A 89 0.10 10.89 -0.23
N SER A 90 1.17 10.72 -1.03
CA SER A 90 2.29 11.67 -1.04
C SER A 90 1.85 13.07 -1.45
N ALA A 91 1.02 13.21 -2.49
CA ALA A 91 0.55 14.52 -2.95
C ALA A 91 -0.29 15.21 -1.87
N VAL A 92 -1.23 14.50 -1.25
CA VAL A 92 -2.09 15.03 -0.19
C VAL A 92 -1.27 15.50 1.01
N LEU A 93 -0.30 14.69 1.46
CA LEU A 93 0.56 15.05 2.60
C LEU A 93 1.56 16.17 2.27
N THR A 94 1.95 16.34 1.01
CA THR A 94 2.76 17.49 0.61
C THR A 94 1.93 18.77 0.56
N ILE A 95 0.68 18.70 0.11
CA ILE A 95 -0.24 19.86 0.10
C ILE A 95 -0.53 20.35 1.51
N SER A 96 -0.58 19.48 2.52
CA SER A 96 -0.79 19.91 3.92
C SER A 96 0.40 20.70 4.50
N LEU A 97 1.47 20.92 3.75
CA LEU A 97 2.63 21.73 4.15
C LEU A 97 2.56 23.18 3.64
N THR A 98 1.57 23.51 2.81
CA THR A 98 1.40 24.85 2.21
C THR A 98 0.39 25.68 2.98
#